data_AF-A0A0C2FJ94-F1
#
_entry.id   AF-A0A0C2FJ94-F1
#
_cell.length_a   1.000
_cell.length_b   1.000
_cell.length_c   1.000
_cell.angle_alpha   90.00
_cell.angle_beta   90.00
_cell.angle_gamma   90.00
#
_symmetry.space_group_name_H-M   'P 1'
#
loop_
_entity.id
_entity.type
_entity.pdbx_description
1 polymer ?
#
loop_
_entity_poly.entity_id
_entity_poly.type
_entity_poly.pdbx_seq_one_letter_code
_entity_poly.pdbx_strand_id
1 'polypeptide(L)' 'AGLPYFEPALTLADLTDGLRMATIVEQEAPKYPPGTKTAYHPLTYGWLVDQIFCRIDPEHRTVGQFFREEIEAKHREHFL' A
#
# COMPACT_ATOMS: atom_id res chain seq x y z
N ALA A 1 -8.04 -6.80 -7.74
CA ALA A 1 -7.34 -5.85 -8.63
C ALA A 1 -6.71 -6.53 -9.84
N GLY A 2 -6.18 -7.76 -9.71
CA GLY A 2 -5.46 -8.41 -10.80
C GLY A 2 -4.00 -7.94 -10.92
N LEU A 3 -3.43 -7.41 -9.84
CA LEU A 3 -2.11 -6.77 -9.80
C LEU A 3 -1.19 -7.51 -8.81
N PRO A 4 -0.92 -8.82 -8.94
CA PRO A 4 -0.14 -9.55 -7.92
C PRO A 4 1.33 -9.11 -7.83
N TYR A 5 1.87 -8.49 -8.87
CA TYR A 5 3.25 -8.00 -8.99
C TYR A 5 3.30 -6.81 -9.97
N PHE A 6 4.42 -6.09 -9.96
CA PHE A 6 4.73 -5.01 -10.90
C PHE A 6 5.50 -5.55 -12.12
N GLU A 7 5.25 -5.03 -13.31
CA GLU A 7 6.13 -5.23 -14.48
C GLU A 7 7.45 -4.46 -14.38
N PRO A 8 7.45 -3.16 -14.01
CA PRO A 8 8.70 -2.44 -13.90
C PRO A 8 9.55 -3.04 -12.78
N ALA A 9 10.84 -3.19 -13.06
CA ALA A 9 11.82 -3.47 -12.03
C ALA A 9 11.86 -2.29 -11.06
N LEU A 10 11.64 -2.56 -9.77
CA LEU A 10 11.67 -1.56 -8.72
C LEU A 10 13.06 -1.49 -8.08
N THR A 11 13.50 -0.27 -7.82
CA THR A 11 14.67 0.02 -6.99
C THR A 11 14.26 0.19 -5.53
N LEU A 12 15.20 0.05 -4.60
CA LEU A 12 14.93 0.33 -3.17
C LEU A 12 14.46 1.77 -2.94
N ALA A 13 14.96 2.72 -3.73
CA ALA A 13 14.53 4.12 -3.64
C ALA A 13 13.06 4.29 -4.02
N ASP A 14 12.57 3.52 -5.00
CA ASP A 14 11.16 3.51 -5.37
C ASP A 14 10.30 3.09 -4.17
N LEU A 15 10.70 2.02 -3.47
CA LEU A 15 9.92 1.42 -2.39
C LEU A 15 9.70 2.35 -1.19
N THR A 16 10.59 3.33 -0.99
CA THR A 16 10.53 4.28 0.12
C THR A 16 9.87 5.62 -0.24
N ASP A 17 9.55 5.85 -1.51
CA ASP A 17 8.89 7.06 -1.98
C ASP A 17 7.40 6.79 -2.26
N GLY A 18 6.55 7.27 -1.36
CA GLY A 18 5.10 7.05 -1.44
C GLY A 18 4.44 7.62 -2.70
N LEU A 19 4.90 8.78 -3.18
CA LEU A 19 4.34 9.40 -4.39
C LEU A 19 4.76 8.64 -5.65
N ARG A 20 6.01 8.19 -5.68
CA ARG A 20 6.52 7.37 -6.77
C ARG A 20 5.82 6.02 -6.81
N MET A 21 5.62 5.37 -5.68
CA MET A 21 4.84 4.13 -5.61
C MET A 21 3.37 4.33 -6.01
N ALA A 22 2.75 5.46 -5.63
CA ALA A 22 1.41 5.81 -6.09
C ALA A 22 1.32 5.84 -7.63
N THR A 23 2.30 6.48 -8.26
CA THR A 23 2.38 6.60 -9.73
C THR A 23 2.57 5.24 -10.39
N ILE A 24 3.46 4.41 -9.84
CA ILE A 24 3.72 3.04 -10.35
C ILE A 24 2.46 2.19 -10.26
N VAL A 25 1.75 2.22 -9.12
CA VAL A 25 0.50 1.48 -8.91
C VAL A 25 -0.58 1.92 -9.88
N GLU A 26 -0.72 3.23 -10.11
CA GLU A 26 -1.72 3.79 -11.03
C GLU A 26 -1.48 3.39 -12.49
N GLN A 27 -0.21 3.27 -12.89
CA GLN A 27 0.19 2.90 -14.25
C GLN A 27 0.20 1.37 -14.49
N GLU A 28 0.13 0.56 -13.44
CA GLU A 28 0.23 -0.89 -13.57
C GLU A 28 -1.07 -1.49 -14.17
N ALA A 29 -0.93 -2.17 -15.31
CA ALA A 29 -2.04 -2.86 -15.95
C ALA A 29 -2.35 -4.20 -15.25
N PRO A 30 -3.63 -4.53 -14.98
CA PRO A 30 -4.00 -5.83 -14.43
C PRO A 30 -3.50 -7.00 -15.28
N LYS A 31 -2.85 -7.97 -14.64
CA LYS A 31 -2.40 -9.26 -15.23
C LYS A 31 -3.55 -10.19 -15.56
N TYR A 32 -4.67 -10.00 -14.88
CA TYR A 32 -5.92 -10.70 -15.12
C TYR A 32 -7.06 -9.69 -15.08
N PRO A 33 -8.14 -9.88 -15.86
CA PRO A 33 -9.30 -9.01 -15.79
C PRO A 33 -9.83 -8.92 -14.34
N PRO A 34 -10.05 -7.71 -13.79
CA PRO A 34 -10.53 -7.54 -12.43
C PRO A 34 -11.80 -8.35 -12.16
N GLY A 35 -11.83 -9.06 -11.02
CA GLY A 35 -12.99 -9.87 -10.60
C GLY A 35 -13.05 -11.28 -11.21
N THR A 36 -12.20 -11.62 -12.18
CA THR A 36 -12.23 -12.95 -12.83
C THR A 36 -11.36 -14.00 -12.14
N LYS A 37 -10.40 -13.57 -11.31
CA LYS A 37 -9.47 -14.44 -10.58
C LYS A 37 -9.02 -13.80 -9.27
N THR A 38 -8.90 -14.63 -8.23
CA THR A 38 -8.18 -14.27 -7.00
C THR A 38 -6.74 -14.77 -7.11
N ALA A 39 -5.79 -13.86 -6.97
CA ALA A 39 -4.38 -14.15 -6.86
C ALA A 39 -3.83 -13.45 -5.62
N TYR A 40 -2.93 -14.10 -4.88
CA TYR A 40 -2.25 -13.45 -3.77
C TYR A 40 -1.42 -12.27 -4.29
N HIS A 41 -1.42 -11.14 -3.57
CA HIS A 41 -0.70 -9.91 -3.93
C HIS A 41 0.49 -9.74 -2.95
N PRO A 42 1.53 -10.59 -3.04
CA PRO A 42 2.62 -10.61 -2.06
C PRO A 42 3.38 -9.28 -1.99
N LEU A 43 3.45 -8.56 -3.11
CA LEU A 43 4.17 -7.29 -3.22
C LEU A 43 3.20 -6.12 -3.15
N THR A 44 2.24 -6.07 -4.06
CA THR A 44 1.44 -4.87 -4.32
C THR A 44 0.37 -4.58 -3.26
N TYR A 45 -0.02 -5.55 -2.43
CA TYR A 45 -1.15 -5.41 -1.51
C TYR A 45 -0.97 -4.22 -0.55
N GLY A 46 0.21 -4.11 0.07
CA GLY A 46 0.50 -3.04 1.03
C GLY A 46 0.31 -1.66 0.41
N TRP A 47 0.92 -1.41 -0.76
CA TRP A 47 0.79 -0.13 -1.46
C TRP A 47 -0.63 0.12 -1.99
N LEU A 48 -1.34 -0.89 -2.48
CA LEU A 48 -2.73 -0.72 -2.93
C LEU A 48 -3.64 -0.25 -1.79
N VAL A 49 -3.52 -0.87 -0.61
CA VAL A 49 -4.28 -0.46 0.59
C VAL A 49 -3.85 0.92 1.06
N ASP A 50 -2.54 1.19 1.11
CA ASP A 50 -1.99 2.48 1.53
C ASP A 50 -2.48 3.63 0.64
N GLN A 51 -2.51 3.44 -0.67
CA GLN A 51 -2.97 4.47 -1.61
C GLN A 51 -4.47 4.78 -1.49
N ILE A 52 -5.29 3.79 -1.12
CA ILE A 52 -6.70 4.03 -0.78
C ILE A 52 -6.76 4.82 0.53
N PHE A 53 -6.02 4.37 1.55
CA PHE A 53 -6.02 4.95 2.88
C PHE A 53 -5.61 6.44 2.87
N CYS A 54 -4.49 6.79 2.23
CA CYS A 54 -4.02 8.18 2.11
C CYS A 54 -5.03 9.12 1.46
N ARG A 55 -5.92 8.61 0.60
CA ARG A 55 -6.95 9.41 -0.09
C ARG A 55 -8.20 9.64 0.75
N ILE A 56 -8.47 8.75 1.72
CA ILE A 56 -9.67 8.82 2.56
C ILE A 56 -9.38 9.35 3.96
N ASP A 57 -8.16 9.21 4.46
CA ASP A 57 -7.76 9.76 5.75
C ASP A 57 -7.78 11.30 5.66
N PRO A 58 -8.46 12.00 6.57
CA PRO A 58 -8.54 13.47 6.54
C PRO A 58 -7.19 14.18 6.62
N GLU A 59 -6.19 13.54 7.23
CA GLU A 59 -4.83 14.06 7.36
C GLU A 59 -3.89 13.54 6.26
N HIS A 60 -4.42 12.76 5.31
CA HIS A 60 -3.68 12.13 4.21
C HIS A 60 -2.49 11.27 4.67
N ARG A 61 -2.61 10.67 5.85
CA ARG A 61 -1.57 9.81 6.42
C ARG A 61 -1.49 8.49 5.67
N THR A 62 -0.30 7.90 5.67
CA THR A 62 -0.08 6.49 5.33
C THR A 62 -0.66 5.57 6.40
N VAL A 63 -0.96 4.32 6.04
CA VAL A 63 -1.40 3.27 6.98
C VAL A 63 -0.38 3.10 8.11
N GLY A 64 0.91 3.20 7.80
CA GLY A 64 1.98 3.10 8.79
C GLY A 64 2.01 4.26 9.78
N GLN A 65 1.73 5.49 9.33
CA GLN A 65 1.60 6.65 10.22
C GLN A 65 0.39 6.50 11.13
N PHE A 66 -0.78 6.22 10.55
CA PHE A 66 -2.01 5.99 11.30
C PHE A 66 -1.84 4.89 12.34
N PHE A 67 -1.23 3.75 11.96
CA PHE A 67 -1.00 2.65 12.89
C PHE A 67 -0.14 3.09 14.09
N ARG A 68 0.94 3.83 13.86
CA ARG A 68 1.79 4.32 14.96
C ARG A 68 1.06 5.28 15.89
N GLU A 69 0.30 6.20 15.33
CA GLU A 69 -0.36 7.28 16.08
C GLU A 69 -1.62 6.80 16.81
N GLU A 70 -2.44 6.00 16.14
CA GLU A 70 -3.78 5.67 16.63
C GLU A 70 -3.86 4.31 17.32
N ILE A 71 -2.91 3.42 17.03
CA ILE A 71 -2.91 2.04 17.55
C ILE A 71 -1.70 1.83 18.46
N GLU A 72 -0.47 1.93 17.94
CA GLU A 72 0.74 1.65 18.72
C GLU A 72 0.83 2.57 19.94
N ALA A 73 0.76 3.90 19.74
CA ALA A 73 0.91 4.87 20.82
C ALA A 73 -0.13 4.70 21.94
N LYS A 74 -1.35 4.26 21.62
CA LYS A 74 -2.44 4.05 22.60
C LYS A 74 -2.32 2.74 23.36
N HIS A 75 -1.65 1.74 22.80
CA HIS A 75 -1.54 0.41 23.40
C HIS A 75 -0.14 0.10 23.94
N ARG A 76 0.81 1.02 23.80
CA ARG A 76 2.21 0.86 24.23
C ARG A 76 2.36 0.59 25.74
N GLU A 77 1.45 1.10 26.56
CA GLU A 77 1.47 0.90 28.02
C GLU A 77 1.02 -0.49 28.48
N HIS A 78 0.48 -1.33 27.59
CA HIS A 78 0.02 -2.69 27.94
C HIS A 78 1.08 -3.78 27.74
N PHE A 79 2.29 -3.41 27.32
CA PHE A 79 3.38 -4.35 27.00
C PHE A 79 4.68 -4.10 27.77
N LEU A 80 4.65 -3.29 28.84
CA LEU A 80 5.75 -3.12 29.80
C LEU A 80 5.28 -3.47 31.22
#